data_AF-F4PNA8-F1
#
_entry.id   AF-F4PNA8-F1
#
_cell.length_a   1.000
_cell.length_b   1.000
_cell.length_c   1.000
_cell.angle_alpha   90.00
_cell.angle_beta   90.00
_cell.angle_gamma   90.00
#
_symmetry.space_group_name_H-M   'P 1'
#
loop_
_entity.id
_entity.type
_entity.pdbx_description
1 polymer ?
#
loop_
_entity_poly.entity_id
_entity_poly.type
_entity_poly.pdbx_seq_one_letter_code
_entity_poly.pdbx_strand_id
1 'polypeptide(L)'
;MQEIRSLIDGYCTTKCILVAVEIGLANLIEKNEKCDIATLAQRCRIDRNILYRFMRALTYLGFFHEDEVVDGLFSHTTLSFALCDPNVSSMVKCRASNGQYRSWDTLSETIKTGHSDHTESLGYPTYWEYLEDPKNLQENMDFSQTMSNITKNVCPFLIDMYDFKNFETIVDVGGSEGRVNQKLQHTMVEDKRFECVAGDFFKKVPIADCYILKNMNAITFGFIEKGSSSNLVSRTLYRHSIYREEECGPSDDICVV
;
A
#
# COMPACT_ATOMS: atom_id res chain seq x y z
N MET A 1 4.55 -19.56 25.80
CA MET A 1 3.11 -19.76 25.53
C MET A 1 2.36 -18.46 25.24
N GLN A 2 2.57 -17.36 25.99
CA GLN A 2 1.84 -16.10 25.75
C GLN A 2 2.23 -15.41 24.45
N GLU A 3 3.54 -15.29 24.16
CA GLU A 3 4.05 -14.71 22.91
C GLU A 3 3.56 -15.47 21.68
N ILE A 4 3.67 -16.81 21.68
CA ILE A 4 3.19 -17.65 20.57
C ILE A 4 1.69 -17.46 20.31
N ARG A 5 0.85 -17.37 21.36
CA ARG A 5 -0.59 -17.10 21.20
C ARG A 5 -0.83 -15.74 20.55
N SER A 6 -0.11 -14.70 20.96
CA SER A 6 -0.22 -13.38 20.33
C SER A 6 0.14 -13.40 18.86
N LEU A 7 1.12 -14.22 18.44
CA LEU A 7 1.49 -14.38 17.04
C LEU A 7 0.42 -15.17 16.26
N ILE A 8 -0.12 -16.24 16.85
CA ILE A 8 -1.23 -17.02 16.26
C ILE A 8 -2.46 -16.14 16.05
N ASP A 9 -2.80 -15.30 17.03
CA ASP A 9 -3.96 -14.40 16.98
C ASP A 9 -3.68 -13.10 16.21
N GLY A 10 -2.51 -12.97 15.57
CA GLY A 10 -2.11 -11.76 14.84
C GLY A 10 -3.10 -11.38 13.74
N TYR A 11 -3.70 -12.37 13.07
CA TYR A 11 -4.71 -12.14 12.03
C TYR A 11 -5.98 -11.47 12.59
N CYS A 12 -6.38 -11.79 13.84
CA CYS A 12 -7.50 -11.17 14.53
C CYS A 12 -7.21 -9.69 14.78
N THR A 13 -6.00 -9.39 15.28
CA THR A 13 -5.54 -8.02 15.51
C THR A 13 -5.62 -7.19 14.23
N THR A 14 -5.08 -7.71 13.13
CA THR A 14 -5.11 -7.03 11.83
C THR A 14 -6.54 -6.79 11.33
N LYS A 15 -7.49 -7.72 11.51
CA LYS A 15 -8.90 -7.50 11.15
C LYS A 15 -9.58 -6.47 12.06
N CYS A 16 -9.30 -6.47 13.36
CA CYS A 16 -9.83 -5.44 14.26
C CYS A 16 -9.39 -4.04 13.85
N ILE A 17 -8.11 -3.88 13.47
CA ILE A 17 -7.58 -2.58 13.03
C ILE A 17 -8.23 -2.13 11.72
N LEU A 18 -8.41 -3.05 10.76
CA LEU A 18 -9.12 -2.76 9.52
C LEU A 18 -10.53 -2.22 9.79
N VAL A 19 -11.33 -2.94 10.59
CA VAL A 19 -12.70 -2.54 10.91
C VAL A 19 -12.74 -1.19 11.62
N ALA A 20 -11.81 -0.93 12.55
CA ALA A 20 -11.71 0.35 13.23
C ALA A 20 -11.44 1.52 12.25
N VAL A 21 -10.61 1.29 11.23
CA VAL A 21 -10.33 2.26 10.17
C VAL A 21 -11.53 2.45 9.23
N GLU A 22 -12.20 1.36 8.83
CA GLU A 22 -13.35 1.39 7.92
C GLU A 22 -14.53 2.17 8.51
N ILE A 23 -14.82 1.99 9.80
CA ILE A 23 -15.89 2.73 10.49
C ILE A 23 -15.44 4.15 10.91
N GLY A 24 -14.19 4.52 10.65
CA GLY A 24 -13.64 5.84 10.98
C GLY A 24 -13.49 6.09 12.48
N LEU A 25 -13.38 5.03 13.30
CA LEU A 25 -13.51 5.09 14.76
C LEU A 25 -12.53 6.06 15.42
N ALA A 26 -11.26 6.01 15.01
CA ALA A 26 -10.21 6.85 15.58
C ALA A 26 -10.49 8.35 15.37
N ASN A 27 -11.09 8.72 14.23
CA ASN A 27 -11.40 10.11 13.91
C ASN A 27 -12.61 10.67 14.70
N LEU A 28 -13.30 9.85 15.49
CA LEU A 28 -14.45 10.27 16.30
C LEU A 28 -14.09 10.70 17.72
N ILE A 29 -12.83 10.49 18.13
CA ILE A 29 -12.31 10.89 19.43
C ILE A 29 -11.35 12.06 19.20
N GLU A 30 -11.57 13.18 19.88
CA GLU A 30 -10.69 14.34 19.78
C GLU A 30 -9.35 14.07 20.49
N LYS A 31 -8.28 14.71 19.99
CA LYS A 31 -6.94 14.53 20.55
C LYS A 31 -6.90 15.02 22.01
N ASN A 32 -6.46 14.14 22.92
CA ASN A 32 -6.40 14.35 24.38
C ASN A 32 -7.77 14.44 25.08
N GLU A 33 -8.86 14.17 24.39
CA GLU A 33 -10.18 14.10 25.01
C GLU A 33 -10.62 12.64 25.24
N LYS A 34 -11.69 12.50 26.01
CA LYS A 34 -12.39 11.24 26.23
C LYS A 34 -13.75 11.31 25.57
N CYS A 35 -14.20 10.20 24.98
CA CYS A 35 -15.50 10.09 24.32
C CYS A 35 -16.25 8.88 24.87
N ASP A 36 -17.51 9.07 25.26
CA ASP A 36 -18.33 8.00 25.81
C ASP A 36 -18.87 7.07 24.71
N ILE A 37 -19.11 5.82 25.09
CA ILE A 37 -19.54 4.79 24.16
C ILE A 37 -20.91 5.05 23.52
N ALA A 38 -21.81 5.79 24.17
CA ALA A 38 -23.10 6.12 23.59
C ALA A 38 -22.94 7.16 22.47
N THR A 39 -22.10 8.17 22.68
CA THR A 39 -21.72 9.14 21.65
C THR A 39 -21.02 8.45 20.47
N LEU A 40 -20.05 7.57 20.73
CA LEU A 40 -19.38 6.81 19.67
C LEU A 40 -20.35 5.92 18.89
N ALA A 41 -21.23 5.20 19.58
CA ALA A 41 -22.24 4.33 18.97
C ALA A 41 -23.19 5.11 18.06
N GLN A 42 -23.63 6.29 18.51
CA GLN A 42 -24.47 7.19 17.70
C GLN A 42 -23.75 7.68 16.45
N ARG A 43 -22.49 8.11 16.58
CA ARG A 43 -21.67 8.61 15.45
C ARG A 43 -21.37 7.50 14.43
N CYS A 44 -21.03 6.31 14.90
CA CYS A 44 -20.79 5.13 14.05
C CYS A 44 -22.07 4.51 13.48
N ARG A 45 -23.24 4.81 14.05
CA ARG A 45 -24.52 4.11 13.79
C ARG A 45 -24.43 2.60 14.05
N ILE A 46 -23.75 2.22 15.13
CA ILE A 46 -23.57 0.83 15.57
C ILE A 46 -24.29 0.65 16.90
N ASP A 47 -24.83 -0.54 17.17
CA ASP A 47 -25.40 -0.85 18.48
C ASP A 47 -24.36 -0.61 19.59
N ARG A 48 -24.80 0.06 20.66
CA ARG A 48 -23.92 0.46 21.77
C ARG A 48 -23.21 -0.71 22.42
N ASN A 49 -23.90 -1.83 22.65
CA ASN A 49 -23.30 -2.98 23.35
C ASN A 49 -22.32 -3.73 22.46
N ILE A 50 -22.61 -3.81 21.15
CA ILE A 50 -21.68 -4.39 20.16
C ILE A 50 -20.42 -3.53 20.07
N LEU A 51 -20.57 -2.21 19.89
CA LEU A 51 -19.42 -1.31 19.80
C LEU A 51 -18.61 -1.32 21.10
N TYR A 52 -19.27 -1.38 22.26
CA TYR A 52 -18.57 -1.46 23.55
C TYR A 52 -17.64 -2.67 23.64
N ARG A 53 -18.12 -3.86 23.24
CA ARG A 53 -17.30 -5.08 23.21
C ARG A 53 -16.12 -4.95 22.24
N PHE A 54 -16.35 -4.32 21.11
CA PHE A 54 -15.29 -4.08 20.11
C PHE A 54 -14.25 -3.08 20.63
N MET A 55 -14.68 -1.97 21.24
CA MET A 55 -13.78 -1.01 21.89
C MET A 55 -12.95 -1.67 22.99
N ARG A 56 -13.54 -2.53 23.82
CA ARG A 56 -12.79 -3.31 24.82
C ARG A 56 -11.76 -4.25 24.21
N ALA A 57 -12.06 -4.88 23.07
CA ALA A 57 -11.07 -5.67 22.34
C ALA A 57 -9.92 -4.79 21.83
N LEU A 58 -10.21 -3.62 21.27
CA LEU A 58 -9.19 -2.66 20.82
C LEU A 58 -8.38 -2.07 21.98
N THR A 59 -8.99 -1.87 23.15
CA THR A 59 -8.29 -1.49 24.40
C THR A 59 -7.34 -2.59 24.84
N TYR A 60 -7.77 -3.85 24.81
CA TYR A 60 -6.89 -4.99 25.11
C TYR A 60 -5.71 -5.09 24.14
N LEU A 61 -5.92 -4.76 22.86
CA LEU A 61 -4.89 -4.68 21.83
C LEU A 61 -4.01 -3.41 21.93
N GLY A 62 -4.28 -2.52 22.89
CA GLY A 62 -3.50 -1.30 23.15
C GLY A 62 -3.83 -0.12 22.22
N PHE A 63 -4.88 -0.21 21.41
CA PHE A 63 -5.28 0.88 20.51
C PHE A 63 -5.99 2.01 21.24
N PHE A 64 -6.88 1.70 22.18
CA PHE A 64 -7.59 2.72 22.97
C PHE A 64 -7.32 2.52 24.46
N HIS A 65 -7.54 3.57 25.24
CA HIS A 65 -7.57 3.48 26.69
C HIS A 65 -9.01 3.69 27.14
N GLU A 66 -9.52 2.75 27.95
CA GLU A 66 -10.77 2.91 28.67
C GLU A 66 -10.47 3.49 30.05
N ASP A 67 -11.25 4.49 30.46
CA ASP A 67 -11.11 5.12 31.77
C ASP A 67 -11.29 4.12 32.91
N GLU A 68 -10.45 4.23 33.96
CA GLU A 68 -10.47 3.31 35.09
C GLU A 68 -11.63 3.55 36.08
N VAL A 69 -12.28 4.71 36.02
CA VAL A 69 -13.33 5.13 36.96
C VAL A 69 -14.71 5.09 36.31
N VAL A 70 -14.80 5.41 35.02
CA VAL A 70 -16.04 5.51 34.26
C VAL A 70 -16.03 4.54 33.08
N ASP A 71 -16.73 3.41 33.25
CA ASP A 71 -16.90 2.41 32.19
C ASP A 71 -17.44 3.03 30.89
N GLY A 72 -16.88 2.59 29.76
CA GLY A 72 -17.30 3.03 28.44
C GLY A 72 -16.82 4.43 28.03
N LEU A 73 -15.89 5.03 28.77
CA LEU A 73 -15.27 6.29 28.43
C LEU A 73 -13.88 6.04 27.82
N PHE A 74 -13.71 6.32 26.52
CA PHE A 74 -12.51 5.95 25.77
C PHE A 74 -11.67 7.16 25.36
N SER A 75 -10.35 6.98 25.31
CA SER A 75 -9.39 7.97 24.79
C SER A 75 -8.33 7.30 23.91
N HIS A 76 -7.60 8.12 23.15
CA HIS A 76 -6.51 7.66 22.32
C HIS A 76 -5.33 7.10 23.12
N THR A 77 -4.71 6.05 22.57
CA THR A 77 -3.29 5.78 22.78
C THR A 77 -2.50 6.30 21.57
N THR A 78 -1.17 6.20 21.60
CA THR A 78 -0.34 6.50 20.43
C THR A 78 -0.75 5.69 19.20
N LEU A 79 -1.21 4.43 19.38
CA LEU A 79 -1.58 3.55 18.27
C LEU A 79 -2.88 3.99 17.58
N SER A 80 -3.96 4.25 18.34
CA SER A 80 -5.19 4.75 17.70
C SER A 80 -5.04 6.15 17.14
N PHE A 81 -4.25 7.02 17.78
CA PHE A 81 -3.98 8.34 17.24
C PHE A 81 -3.25 8.27 15.89
N ALA A 82 -2.33 7.31 15.72
CA ALA A 82 -1.68 7.07 14.43
C ALA A 82 -2.67 6.62 13.34
N LEU A 83 -3.79 5.97 13.68
CA LEU A 83 -4.82 5.60 12.70
C LEU A 83 -5.57 6.82 12.14
N CYS A 84 -5.48 7.99 12.77
CA CYS A 84 -6.02 9.23 12.22
C CYS A 84 -5.17 9.78 11.04
N ASP A 85 -3.92 9.31 10.89
CA ASP A 85 -3.08 9.67 9.73
C ASP A 85 -3.63 8.98 8.45
N PRO A 86 -3.96 9.75 7.40
CA PRO A 86 -4.40 9.20 6.12
C PRO A 86 -3.44 8.17 5.49
N ASN A 87 -2.13 8.31 5.70
CA ASN A 87 -1.13 7.37 5.18
C ASN A 87 -1.20 6.01 5.89
N VAL A 88 -1.35 6.05 7.22
CA VAL A 88 -1.45 4.83 8.04
C VAL A 88 -2.77 4.14 7.76
N SER A 89 -3.89 4.88 7.78
CA SER A 89 -5.21 4.31 7.49
C SER A 89 -5.31 3.75 6.07
N SER A 90 -4.76 4.41 5.04
CA SER A 90 -4.69 3.84 3.69
C SER A 90 -3.91 2.53 3.67
N MET A 91 -2.74 2.51 4.33
CA MET A 91 -1.91 1.31 4.40
C MET A 91 -2.62 0.16 5.10
N VAL A 92 -3.38 0.41 6.17
CA VAL A 92 -4.21 -0.60 6.82
C VAL A 92 -5.24 -1.18 5.83
N LYS A 93 -6.01 -0.34 5.14
CA LYS A 93 -7.03 -0.80 4.18
C LYS A 93 -6.43 -1.64 3.06
N CYS A 94 -5.31 -1.19 2.49
CA CYS A 94 -4.61 -1.91 1.43
C CYS A 94 -4.02 -3.25 1.91
N ARG A 95 -3.34 -3.28 3.07
CA ARG A 95 -2.60 -4.47 3.53
C ARG A 95 -3.46 -5.49 4.28
N ALA A 96 -4.59 -5.06 4.84
CA ALA A 96 -5.52 -5.92 5.56
C ALA A 96 -6.77 -6.31 4.73
N SER A 97 -6.81 -5.93 3.44
CA SER A 97 -7.93 -6.18 2.53
C SER A 97 -8.29 -7.67 2.43
N ASN A 98 -9.50 -8.01 1.99
CA ASN A 98 -9.88 -9.42 1.90
C ASN A 98 -9.08 -10.18 0.85
N GLY A 99 -8.76 -9.53 -0.27
CA GLY A 99 -7.82 -10.07 -1.26
C GLY A 99 -6.47 -10.41 -0.63
N GLN A 100 -5.90 -9.49 0.17
CA GLN A 100 -4.63 -9.74 0.86
C GLN A 100 -4.71 -10.89 1.85
N TYR A 101 -5.82 -11.09 2.56
CA TYR A 101 -5.96 -12.25 3.45
C TYR A 101 -6.03 -13.56 2.68
N ARG A 102 -6.90 -13.63 1.66
CA ARG A 102 -7.11 -14.84 0.86
C ARG A 102 -5.85 -15.26 0.12
N SER A 103 -5.01 -14.33 -0.32
CA SER A 103 -3.76 -14.66 -1.00
C SER A 103 -2.78 -15.48 -0.14
N TRP A 104 -2.95 -15.51 1.19
CA TRP A 104 -2.15 -16.36 2.09
C TRP A 104 -2.66 -17.80 2.18
N ASP A 105 -3.88 -18.11 1.70
CA ASP A 105 -4.49 -19.44 1.85
C ASP A 105 -3.67 -20.53 1.12
N THR A 106 -2.99 -20.18 0.03
CA THR A 106 -2.17 -21.13 -0.76
C THR A 106 -0.74 -21.27 -0.25
N LEU A 107 -0.33 -20.50 0.78
CA LEU A 107 1.04 -20.51 1.28
C LEU A 107 1.53 -21.92 1.66
N SER A 108 0.68 -22.71 2.33
CA SER A 108 1.08 -24.06 2.73
C SER A 108 1.39 -24.95 1.51
N GLU A 109 0.66 -24.79 0.41
CA GLU A 109 0.89 -25.57 -0.80
C GLU A 109 2.12 -25.05 -1.53
N THR A 110 2.26 -23.72 -1.64
CA THR A 110 3.46 -23.08 -2.20
C THR A 110 4.75 -23.56 -1.55
N ILE A 111 4.78 -23.72 -0.23
CA ILE A 111 5.98 -24.24 0.47
C ILE A 111 6.26 -25.71 0.14
N LYS A 112 5.22 -26.52 -0.11
CA LYS A 112 5.38 -27.94 -0.43
C LYS A 112 5.80 -28.16 -1.88
N THR A 113 5.21 -27.39 -2.80
CA THR A 113 5.37 -27.59 -4.24
C THR A 113 6.46 -26.72 -4.85
N GLY A 114 6.84 -25.62 -4.18
CA GLY A 114 7.70 -24.58 -4.72
C GLY A 114 7.04 -23.70 -5.79
N HIS A 115 5.74 -23.86 -6.04
CA HIS A 115 4.99 -23.07 -7.02
C HIS A 115 4.06 -22.10 -6.28
N SER A 116 4.28 -20.80 -6.47
CA SER A 116 3.41 -19.78 -5.90
C SER A 116 2.21 -19.54 -6.83
N ASP A 117 1.02 -19.78 -6.31
CA ASP A 117 -0.22 -19.33 -6.95
C ASP A 117 -1.08 -18.67 -5.87
N HIS A 118 -0.73 -17.43 -5.53
CA HIS A 118 -1.46 -16.64 -4.54
C HIS A 118 -2.83 -16.16 -5.07
N THR A 119 -3.10 -16.39 -6.36
CA THR A 119 -4.30 -15.97 -7.07
C THR A 119 -5.33 -17.08 -7.22
N GLU A 120 -4.92 -18.35 -7.10
CA GLU A 120 -5.81 -19.51 -7.04
C GLU A 120 -6.88 -19.35 -5.95
N SER A 121 -6.49 -18.93 -4.75
CA SER A 121 -7.43 -18.69 -3.64
C SER A 121 -8.36 -17.51 -3.89
N LEU A 122 -7.98 -16.57 -4.76
CA LEU A 122 -8.81 -15.45 -5.19
C LEU A 122 -9.82 -15.89 -6.24
N GLY A 123 -9.47 -16.88 -7.06
CA GLY A 123 -10.27 -17.37 -8.19
C GLY A 123 -10.07 -16.55 -9.46
N TYR A 124 -8.93 -15.87 -9.59
CA TYR A 124 -8.57 -15.05 -10.74
C TYR A 124 -7.20 -15.48 -11.28
N PRO A 125 -6.92 -15.31 -12.59
CA PRO A 125 -5.60 -15.53 -13.16
C PRO A 125 -4.50 -14.64 -12.58
N THR A 126 -4.84 -13.40 -12.21
CA THR A 126 -3.88 -12.44 -11.63
C THR A 126 -4.52 -11.62 -10.52
N TYR A 127 -3.69 -11.03 -9.65
CA TYR A 127 -4.18 -10.10 -8.62
C TYR A 127 -4.76 -8.81 -9.23
N TRP A 128 -4.26 -8.39 -10.39
CA TRP A 128 -4.77 -7.21 -11.10
C TRP A 128 -6.19 -7.44 -11.63
N GLU A 129 -6.44 -8.59 -12.24
CA GLU A 129 -7.79 -8.98 -12.66
C GLU A 129 -8.76 -9.08 -11.48
N TYR A 130 -8.29 -9.54 -10.32
CA TYR A 130 -9.07 -9.50 -9.08
C TYR A 130 -9.47 -8.07 -8.70
N LEU A 131 -8.54 -7.10 -8.76
CA LEU A 131 -8.80 -5.70 -8.42
C LEU A 131 -9.64 -4.96 -9.48
N GLU A 132 -9.59 -5.38 -10.74
CA GLU A 132 -10.40 -4.80 -11.82
C GLU A 132 -11.85 -5.27 -11.80
N ASP A 133 -12.15 -6.42 -11.18
CA ASP A 133 -13.54 -6.86 -11.00
C ASP A 133 -14.34 -5.79 -10.22
N PRO A 134 -15.49 -5.32 -10.76
CA PRO A 134 -16.33 -4.33 -10.10
C PRO A 134 -16.70 -4.67 -8.64
N LYS A 135 -16.71 -5.95 -8.26
CA LYS A 135 -16.96 -6.39 -6.89
C LYS A 135 -15.84 -6.00 -5.91
N ASN A 136 -14.62 -5.79 -6.40
CA ASN A 136 -13.43 -5.49 -5.59
C ASN A 136 -12.91 -4.07 -5.83
N LEU A 137 -13.70 -3.20 -6.49
CA LEU A 137 -13.28 -1.83 -6.85
C LEU A 137 -12.79 -1.02 -5.65
N GLN A 138 -13.39 -1.23 -4.47
CA GLN A 138 -12.95 -0.55 -3.25
C GLN A 138 -11.51 -0.96 -2.85
N GLU A 139 -11.15 -2.24 -2.96
CA GLU A 139 -9.78 -2.69 -2.69
C GLU A 139 -8.79 -2.12 -3.71
N ASN A 140 -9.20 -1.96 -4.96
CA ASN A 140 -8.40 -1.33 -6.01
C ASN A 140 -8.14 0.16 -5.70
N MET A 141 -9.18 0.89 -5.27
CA MET A 141 -9.05 2.27 -4.83
C MET A 141 -8.13 2.40 -3.62
N ASP A 142 -8.27 1.53 -2.62
CA ASP A 142 -7.42 1.54 -1.42
C ASP A 142 -5.96 1.19 -1.75
N PHE A 143 -5.73 0.25 -2.67
CA PHE A 143 -4.41 -0.06 -3.21
C PHE A 143 -3.78 1.16 -3.90
N SER A 144 -4.50 1.75 -4.85
CA SER A 144 -4.05 2.91 -5.64
C SER A 144 -3.75 4.12 -4.74
N GLN A 145 -4.61 4.38 -3.76
CA GLN A 145 -4.41 5.45 -2.78
C GLN A 145 -3.16 5.22 -1.93
N THR A 146 -2.93 3.98 -1.48
CA THR A 146 -1.76 3.62 -0.69
C THR A 146 -0.47 3.77 -1.48
N MET A 147 -0.44 3.28 -2.73
CA MET A 147 0.72 3.44 -3.61
C MET A 147 1.02 4.91 -3.91
N SER A 148 -0.02 5.73 -4.11
CA SER A 148 0.11 7.18 -4.25
C SER A 148 0.69 7.84 -3.01
N ASN A 149 0.27 7.44 -1.81
CA ASN A 149 0.76 7.99 -0.54
C ASN A 149 2.23 7.63 -0.29
N ILE A 150 2.61 6.37 -0.48
CA ILE A 150 4.02 5.93 -0.42
C ILE A 150 4.86 6.75 -1.39
N THR A 151 4.35 6.97 -2.60
CA THR A 151 5.04 7.76 -3.64
C THR A 151 5.30 9.19 -3.21
N LYS A 152 4.27 9.87 -2.69
CA LYS A 152 4.38 11.26 -2.22
C LYS A 152 5.43 11.40 -1.11
N ASN A 153 5.55 10.41 -0.23
CA ASN A 153 6.48 10.46 0.90
C ASN A 153 7.93 10.18 0.49
N VAL A 154 8.16 9.27 -0.46
CA VAL A 154 9.52 8.90 -0.91
C VAL A 154 10.10 9.88 -1.93
N CYS A 155 9.24 10.50 -2.75
CA CYS A 155 9.67 11.32 -3.88
C CYS A 155 10.58 12.52 -3.50
N PRO A 156 10.33 13.29 -2.42
CA PRO A 156 11.22 14.39 -2.03
C PRO A 156 12.66 13.91 -1.75
N PHE A 157 12.80 12.79 -1.02
CA PHE A 157 14.12 12.22 -0.73
C PHE A 157 14.84 11.79 -2.00
N LEU A 158 14.12 11.24 -2.98
CA LEU A 158 14.71 10.87 -4.27
C LEU A 158 15.27 12.08 -5.01
N ILE A 159 14.50 13.17 -5.04
CA ILE A 159 14.90 14.41 -5.70
C ILE A 159 16.11 15.04 -4.99
N ASP A 160 16.15 14.98 -3.66
CA ASP A 160 17.26 15.54 -2.88
C ASP A 160 18.55 14.71 -2.99
N MET A 161 18.45 13.40 -3.21
CA MET A 161 19.61 12.50 -3.32
C MET A 161 20.36 12.64 -4.65
N TYR A 162 19.73 13.17 -5.71
CA TYR A 162 20.31 13.18 -7.04
C TYR A 162 20.14 14.53 -7.74
N ASP A 163 21.20 15.01 -8.38
CA ASP A 163 21.12 16.21 -9.21
C ASP A 163 20.63 15.86 -10.61
N PHE A 164 19.30 15.78 -10.75
CA PHE A 164 18.63 15.47 -12.01
C PHE A 164 18.86 16.52 -13.12
N LYS A 165 19.47 17.68 -12.81
CA LYS A 165 19.82 18.70 -13.80
C LYS A 165 20.90 18.25 -14.79
N ASN A 166 21.62 17.17 -14.48
CA ASN A 166 22.66 16.62 -15.33
C ASN A 166 22.12 15.71 -16.46
N PHE A 167 20.82 15.48 -16.52
CA PHE A 167 20.18 14.64 -17.54
C PHE A 167 19.28 15.48 -18.45
N GLU A 168 19.37 15.29 -19.77
CA GLU A 168 18.52 15.99 -20.73
C GLU A 168 17.17 15.27 -20.87
N THR A 169 17.18 13.94 -20.86
CA THR A 169 15.98 13.09 -20.90
C THR A 169 15.92 12.13 -19.72
N ILE A 170 14.82 12.18 -18.96
CA ILE A 170 14.54 11.25 -17.85
C ILE A 170 13.27 10.48 -18.18
N VAL A 171 13.28 9.18 -17.95
CA VAL A 171 12.11 8.29 -18.13
C VAL A 171 11.78 7.57 -16.82
N ASP A 172 10.57 7.74 -16.31
CA ASP A 172 9.97 7.02 -15.18
C ASP A 172 9.17 5.82 -15.71
N VAL A 173 9.78 4.65 -15.58
CA VAL A 173 9.19 3.39 -16.03
C VAL A 173 8.28 2.83 -14.94
N GLY A 174 7.01 2.60 -15.26
CA GLY A 174 6.04 2.06 -14.31
C GLY A 174 5.61 3.09 -13.26
N GLY A 175 5.73 4.37 -13.58
CA GLY A 175 5.38 5.48 -12.70
C GLY A 175 3.88 5.65 -12.43
N SER A 176 3.02 4.82 -13.06
CA SER A 176 1.55 4.92 -13.01
C SER A 176 1.09 6.34 -13.36
N GLU A 177 0.49 7.09 -12.42
CA GLU A 177 0.06 8.49 -12.61
C GLU A 177 1.22 9.49 -12.86
N GLY A 178 2.48 9.06 -12.96
CA GLY A 178 3.62 9.93 -13.30
C GLY A 178 4.02 10.89 -12.18
N ARG A 179 3.68 10.57 -10.93
CA ARG A 179 3.83 11.48 -9.77
C ARG A 179 5.28 11.88 -9.47
N VAL A 180 6.26 11.02 -9.78
CA VAL A 180 7.68 11.34 -9.58
C VAL A 180 8.13 12.42 -10.56
N ASN A 181 7.79 12.25 -11.84
CA ASN A 181 8.06 13.24 -12.89
C ASN A 181 7.34 14.57 -12.63
N GLN A 182 6.09 14.54 -12.15
CA GLN A 182 5.38 15.76 -11.74
C GLN A 182 6.10 16.54 -10.63
N LYS A 183 6.77 15.86 -9.69
CA LYS A 183 7.46 16.52 -8.57
C LYS A 183 8.83 17.05 -8.99
N LEU A 184 9.56 16.34 -9.86
CA LEU A 184 10.81 16.82 -10.46
C LEU A 184 10.65 18.15 -11.21
N GLN A 185 9.44 18.43 -11.71
CA GLN A 185 9.17 19.59 -12.55
C GLN A 185 8.68 20.84 -11.81
N HIS A 186 8.56 20.84 -10.47
CA HIS A 186 7.98 21.93 -9.69
C HIS A 186 6.57 22.37 -10.18
N THR A 187 5.53 21.65 -9.72
CA THR A 187 4.11 22.10 -9.68
C THR A 187 3.35 22.11 -11.03
N MET A 188 2.23 21.37 -11.03
CA MET A 188 1.21 21.18 -12.07
C MET A 188 0.83 22.41 -12.92
N VAL A 189 1.62 22.70 -13.95
CA VAL A 189 1.17 23.40 -15.15
C VAL A 189 1.60 22.51 -16.32
N GLU A 190 0.75 22.35 -17.35
CA GLU A 190 1.05 21.60 -18.57
C GLU A 190 2.45 21.95 -19.11
N ASP A 191 3.46 21.17 -18.74
CA ASP A 191 4.84 21.35 -19.19
C ASP A 191 4.99 20.58 -20.50
N LYS A 192 5.33 21.31 -21.57
CA LYS A 192 5.53 20.74 -22.92
C LYS A 192 6.70 19.75 -22.99
N ARG A 193 7.49 19.61 -21.92
CA ARG A 193 8.59 18.65 -21.79
C ARG A 193 8.14 17.30 -21.21
N PHE A 194 6.90 17.18 -20.75
CA PHE A 194 6.35 15.93 -20.24
C PHE A 194 5.55 15.21 -21.33
N GLU A 195 5.87 13.95 -21.58
CA GLU A 195 5.16 13.09 -22.53
C GLU A 195 4.82 11.76 -21.85
N CYS A 196 3.54 11.39 -21.83
CA CYS A 196 3.13 10.07 -21.39
C CYS A 196 3.18 9.12 -22.60
N VAL A 197 4.04 8.10 -22.51
CA VAL A 197 4.23 7.07 -23.54
C VAL A 197 3.70 5.74 -23.01
N ALA A 198 2.55 5.30 -23.52
CA ALA A 198 2.04 3.96 -23.21
C ALA A 198 2.92 2.90 -23.90
N GLY A 199 3.22 1.82 -23.19
CA GLY A 199 3.99 0.72 -23.76
C GLY A 199 4.21 -0.45 -22.81
N ASP A 200 4.96 -1.42 -23.29
CA ASP A 200 5.37 -2.59 -22.51
C ASP A 200 6.89 -2.48 -22.28
N PHE A 201 7.27 -2.30 -21.02
CA PHE A 201 8.65 -2.22 -20.58
C PHE A 201 9.52 -3.37 -21.09
N PHE A 202 8.97 -4.59 -21.13
CA PHE A 202 9.70 -5.79 -21.55
C PHE A 202 9.93 -5.84 -23.06
N LYS A 203 9.12 -5.11 -23.84
CA LYS A 203 9.29 -4.99 -25.29
C LYS A 203 10.19 -3.82 -25.64
N LYS A 204 9.88 -2.62 -25.15
CA LYS A 204 10.59 -1.38 -25.52
C LYS A 204 10.35 -0.27 -24.52
N VAL A 205 11.42 0.44 -24.19
CA VAL A 205 11.38 1.74 -23.49
C VAL A 205 11.88 2.87 -24.41
N PRO A 206 11.39 4.12 -24.24
CA PRO A 206 11.97 5.30 -24.86
C PRO A 206 13.45 5.45 -24.48
N ILE A 207 14.22 6.10 -25.34
CA ILE A 207 15.64 6.36 -25.07
C ILE A 207 15.75 7.55 -24.12
N ALA A 208 16.48 7.38 -23.02
CA ALA A 208 16.71 8.41 -22.02
C ALA A 208 18.17 8.43 -21.57
N ASP A 209 18.57 9.53 -20.95
CA ASP A 209 19.88 9.63 -20.27
C ASP A 209 19.81 9.05 -18.85
N CYS A 210 18.61 9.03 -18.25
CA CYS A 210 18.33 8.45 -16.95
C CYS A 210 16.99 7.71 -16.97
N TYR A 211 16.97 6.51 -16.38
CA TYR A 211 15.76 5.74 -16.13
C TYR A 211 15.49 5.69 -14.62
N ILE A 212 14.29 6.06 -14.23
CA ILE A 212 13.76 5.87 -12.89
C ILE A 212 12.92 4.60 -12.91
N LEU A 213 13.28 3.65 -12.06
CA LEU A 213 12.54 2.42 -11.83
C LEU A 213 12.15 2.39 -10.36
N LYS A 214 10.85 2.41 -10.08
CA LYS A 214 10.35 2.45 -8.71
C LYS A 214 9.37 1.32 -8.45
N ASN A 215 9.59 0.61 -7.34
CA ASN A 215 8.69 -0.41 -6.81
C ASN A 215 8.38 -1.56 -7.76
N MET A 216 9.40 -2.20 -8.33
CA MET A 216 9.20 -3.51 -8.93
C MET A 216 9.33 -4.69 -7.95
N ASN A 217 9.89 -4.55 -6.73
CA ASN A 217 9.84 -5.58 -5.65
C ASN A 217 10.53 -5.14 -4.32
N ALA A 218 10.00 -4.13 -3.62
CA ALA A 218 10.68 -3.41 -2.52
C ALA A 218 11.75 -2.41 -3.03
N ILE A 219 11.97 -1.35 -2.26
CA ILE A 219 12.68 -0.13 -2.66
C ILE A 219 14.11 -0.46 -3.14
N THR A 220 14.25 -0.62 -4.44
CA THR A 220 15.53 -0.69 -5.14
C THR A 220 15.51 0.42 -6.18
N PHE A 221 16.43 1.37 -6.04
CA PHE A 221 16.65 2.41 -7.05
C PHE A 221 17.75 1.93 -7.97
N GLY A 222 17.38 1.58 -9.21
CA GLY A 222 18.34 1.27 -10.26
C GLY A 222 18.49 2.48 -11.18
N PHE A 223 19.67 3.11 -11.18
CA PHE A 223 20.03 4.11 -12.18
C PHE A 223 20.83 3.44 -13.28
N ILE A 224 20.48 3.71 -14.53
CA ILE A 224 21.20 3.19 -15.69
C ILE A 224 21.64 4.38 -16.51
N GLU A 225 22.90 4.75 -16.33
CA GLU A 225 23.56 5.82 -17.10
C GLU A 225 24.06 5.28 -18.45
N LYS A 226 24.07 6.16 -19.44
CA LYS A 226 24.54 5.90 -20.80
C LYS A 226 25.96 5.32 -20.80
N GLY A 227 26.12 4.13 -21.38
CA GLY A 227 27.39 3.38 -21.46
C GLY A 227 27.27 1.93 -20.96
N SER A 228 26.24 1.65 -20.18
CA SER A 228 25.85 0.30 -19.81
C SER A 228 24.92 -0.26 -20.87
N SER A 229 25.35 -1.32 -21.58
CA SER A 229 24.53 -2.00 -22.61
C SER A 229 23.10 -2.24 -22.11
N SER A 230 22.10 -2.13 -22.98
CA SER A 230 20.68 -2.47 -22.71
C SER A 230 20.48 -3.82 -21.99
N ASN A 231 21.42 -4.75 -22.14
CA ASN A 231 21.51 -6.02 -21.40
C ASN A 231 21.75 -5.89 -19.88
N LEU A 232 22.15 -4.73 -19.36
CA LEU A 232 22.41 -4.52 -17.93
C LEU A 232 21.11 -4.20 -17.16
N VAL A 233 20.14 -3.55 -17.83
CA VAL A 233 18.79 -3.30 -17.30
C VAL A 233 18.10 -4.63 -17.01
N SER A 234 18.10 -5.54 -17.99
CA SER A 234 17.48 -6.86 -17.85
C SER A 234 18.19 -7.69 -16.77
N ARG A 235 19.53 -7.73 -16.77
CA ARG A 235 20.31 -8.55 -15.82
C ARG A 235 20.27 -8.09 -14.37
N THR A 236 20.16 -6.79 -14.12
CA THR A 236 20.15 -6.23 -12.74
C THR A 236 18.80 -6.48 -12.05
N LEU A 237 17.70 -6.39 -12.80
CA LEU A 237 16.34 -6.70 -12.34
C LEU A 237 16.13 -8.21 -12.14
N TYR A 238 16.65 -9.04 -13.06
CA TYR A 238 16.60 -10.51 -12.96
C TYR A 238 17.28 -11.09 -11.72
N ARG A 239 18.27 -10.38 -11.15
CA ARG A 239 19.01 -10.84 -9.97
C ARG A 239 18.29 -10.55 -8.65
N HIS A 240 17.27 -9.69 -8.68
CA HIS A 240 16.51 -9.24 -7.50
C HIS A 240 15.02 -9.66 -7.56
N SER A 241 14.55 -10.25 -8.65
CA SER A 241 13.22 -10.85 -8.75
C SER A 241 13.20 -12.24 -8.12
N ILE A 242 12.49 -12.40 -7.00
CA ILE A 242 12.14 -13.71 -6.42
C ILE A 242 11.06 -14.41 -7.27
N TYR A 243 10.42 -13.67 -8.18
CA TYR A 243 9.38 -14.14 -9.10
C TYR A 243 9.96 -14.42 -10.49
N ARG A 244 9.64 -15.59 -11.05
CA ARG A 244 9.98 -15.97 -12.43
C ARG A 244 9.07 -15.24 -13.43
N GLU A 245 9.50 -15.20 -14.69
CA GLU A 245 8.85 -14.54 -15.84
C GLU A 245 7.34 -14.79 -16.01
N GLU A 246 6.79 -15.83 -15.38
CA GLU A 246 5.40 -16.27 -15.58
C GLU A 246 4.37 -15.56 -14.67
N GLU A 247 4.80 -14.80 -13.64
CA GLU A 247 3.89 -14.18 -12.65
C GLU A 247 3.63 -12.69 -12.87
N CYS A 248 4.26 -12.06 -13.87
CA CYS A 248 3.88 -10.72 -14.31
C CYS A 248 2.72 -10.85 -15.31
N GLY A 249 1.49 -10.68 -14.84
CA GLY A 249 0.31 -10.54 -15.69
C GLY A 249 0.49 -9.45 -16.76
N PRO A 250 -0.30 -9.46 -17.84
CA PRO A 250 -0.23 -8.46 -18.89
C PRO A 250 -0.76 -7.12 -18.35
N SER A 251 0.08 -6.35 -17.66
CA SER A 251 -0.21 -4.94 -17.42
C SER A 251 0.04 -4.20 -18.72
N ASP A 252 -0.99 -4.12 -19.57
CA ASP A 252 -1.00 -3.30 -20.78
C ASP A 252 -0.96 -1.78 -20.46
N ASP A 253 -0.97 -1.41 -19.18
CA ASP A 253 -0.91 -0.02 -18.70
C ASP A 253 0.40 0.31 -17.94
N ILE A 254 1.56 -0.14 -18.45
CA ILE A 254 2.84 0.45 -18.03
C ILE A 254 2.96 1.79 -18.75
N CYS A 255 2.47 2.86 -18.12
CA CYS A 255 2.81 4.22 -18.53
C CYS A 255 4.32 4.42 -18.33
N VAL A 256 5.01 4.63 -19.44
CA VAL A 256 6.37 5.16 -19.46
C VAL A 256 6.23 6.67 -19.49
N VAL A 257 6.63 7.33 -18.41
CA VAL A 257 6.42 8.76 -18.20
C VAL A 257 7.73 9.52 -18.28
#